data_AF-A0A969X185-F1
#
_entry.id   AF-A0A969X185-F1
#
_cell.length_a   1.000
_cell.length_b   1.000
_cell.length_c   1.000
_cell.angle_alpha   90.00
_cell.angle_beta   90.00
_cell.angle_gamma   90.00
#
_symmetry.space_group_name_H-M   'P 1'
#
loop_
_entity.id
_entity.type
_entity.pdbx_description
1 polymer ?
#
loop_
_entity_poly.entity_id
_entity_poly.type
_entity_poly.pdbx_seq_one_letter_code
_entity_poly.pdbx_strand_id
1 'polypeptide(L)'
;MKKTWEIGKKGVFITAIILSAILLSIPQIKLENPILLSERFFPGYGWIQIAIMSILAGFIAVNMLNINKISRWRTATWTIFSLVFFSQLALGLLGYEKFLMTGKLHLPIPAVVIAGAVYRFEIGFMPFLFLTTVLITGPAWCSQLCYFGSFDNLTSRIKKNKKRFRPPNLKIYRSLALTIFIIIVLILRFINLSLENTVIIAGVFGILGLLIILFVTPFIGKMTHCIYWCPLGAVLNYSRKINPFKMYIDKNCINCMRCTAVCKYQAMEKTDLLKQKPGFTCTMCGDCIKVCPTDSIKYKLWNFSSENSRKIYIIIISAIYIVFLNMARI
;
A
#
# COMPACT_ATOMS: atom_id res chain seq x y z
N MET A 1 0.05 -21.43 23.96
CA MET A 1 -0.98 -21.70 22.92
C MET A 1 -0.42 -21.38 21.54
N LYS A 2 -0.15 -22.39 20.70
CA LYS A 2 0.13 -22.16 19.27
C LYS A 2 -1.14 -21.58 18.65
N LYS A 3 -1.06 -20.36 18.11
CA LYS A 3 -2.18 -19.72 17.41
C LYS A 3 -2.52 -20.61 16.18
N THR A 4 -3.79 -20.96 16.00
CA THR A 4 -4.34 -21.93 15.02
C THR A 4 -3.97 -21.67 13.55
N TRP A 5 -3.48 -20.48 13.24
CA TRP A 5 -3.21 -19.96 11.91
C TRP A 5 -1.94 -20.48 11.22
N GLU A 6 -1.15 -21.34 11.86
CA GLU A 6 0.09 -21.89 11.29
C GLU A 6 -0.10 -23.17 10.45
N ILE A 7 -1.33 -23.68 10.34
CA ILE A 7 -1.65 -24.89 9.58
C ILE A 7 -1.76 -24.56 8.08
N GLY A 8 -1.18 -25.40 7.21
CA GLY A 8 -1.30 -25.26 5.76
C GLY A 8 -0.27 -24.35 5.08
N LYS A 9 0.92 -24.17 5.67
CA LYS A 9 2.03 -23.40 5.07
C LYS A 9 2.41 -23.88 3.67
N LYS A 10 2.44 -25.20 3.43
CA LYS A 10 2.73 -25.78 2.11
C LYS A 10 1.72 -25.33 1.05
N GLY A 11 0.43 -25.38 1.36
CA GLY A 11 -0.62 -24.90 0.47
C GLY A 11 -0.46 -23.41 0.14
N VAL A 12 -0.28 -22.57 1.16
CA VAL A 12 -0.06 -21.13 0.97
C VAL A 12 1.18 -20.82 0.11
N PHE A 13 2.27 -21.55 0.32
CA PHE A 13 3.50 -21.43 -0.47
C PHE A 13 3.27 -21.73 -1.94
N ILE A 14 2.70 -22.91 -2.25
CA ILE A 14 2.46 -23.38 -3.61
C ILE A 14 1.45 -22.47 -4.33
N THR A 15 0.34 -22.11 -3.69
CA THR A 15 -0.68 -21.25 -4.30
C THR A 15 -0.13 -19.86 -4.62
N ALA A 16 0.70 -19.27 -3.75
CA ALA A 16 1.33 -17.98 -4.02
C ALA A 16 2.33 -18.05 -5.18
N ILE A 17 3.09 -19.14 -5.32
CA ILE A 17 3.97 -19.36 -6.48
C ILE A 17 3.15 -19.40 -7.77
N ILE A 18 2.13 -20.28 -7.81
CA ILE A 18 1.31 -20.49 -9.01
C ILE A 18 0.62 -19.18 -9.41
N LEU A 19 -0.01 -18.48 -8.46
CA LEU A 19 -0.69 -17.22 -8.73
C LEU A 19 0.27 -16.16 -9.28
N SER A 20 1.47 -16.04 -8.69
CA SER A 20 2.46 -15.05 -9.14
C SER A 20 3.01 -15.39 -10.53
N ALA A 21 3.25 -16.67 -10.81
CA ALA A 21 3.73 -17.13 -12.11
C ALA A 21 2.71 -16.84 -13.21
N ILE A 22 1.42 -17.11 -12.95
CA ILE A 22 0.32 -16.79 -13.87
C ILE A 22 0.22 -15.28 -14.10
N LEU A 23 0.27 -14.47 -13.05
CA LEU A 23 0.13 -13.02 -13.19
C LEU A 23 1.31 -12.38 -13.94
N LEU A 24 2.52 -12.90 -13.77
CA LEU A 24 3.71 -12.41 -14.48
C LEU A 24 3.84 -12.96 -15.91
N SER A 25 3.29 -14.14 -16.22
CA SER A 25 3.34 -14.69 -17.58
C SER A 25 2.44 -13.93 -18.55
N ILE A 26 1.31 -13.37 -18.07
CA ILE A 26 0.40 -12.55 -18.88
C ILE A 26 1.15 -11.40 -19.59
N PRO A 27 1.84 -10.48 -18.89
CA PRO A 27 2.57 -9.40 -19.55
C PRO A 27 3.77 -9.90 -20.36
N GLN A 28 4.40 -11.01 -19.98
CA GLN A 28 5.52 -11.60 -20.75
C GLN A 28 5.08 -12.12 -22.13
N ILE A 29 3.88 -12.70 -22.23
CA ILE A 29 3.35 -13.27 -23.48
C ILE A 29 2.65 -12.20 -24.32
N LYS A 30 1.87 -11.31 -23.69
CA LYS A 30 0.95 -10.41 -24.40
C LYS A 30 1.56 -9.09 -24.83
N LEU A 31 2.72 -8.70 -24.30
CA LEU A 31 3.27 -7.38 -24.54
C LEU A 31 4.50 -7.49 -25.42
N GLU A 32 4.43 -6.85 -26.59
CA GLU A 32 5.52 -6.75 -27.56
C GLU A 32 6.77 -6.08 -26.98
N ASN A 33 6.57 -5.20 -25.99
CA ASN A 33 7.65 -4.59 -25.23
C ASN A 33 7.86 -5.34 -23.89
N PRO A 34 9.05 -5.90 -23.64
CA PRO A 34 9.28 -6.68 -22.42
C PRO A 34 9.19 -5.79 -21.18
N ILE A 35 8.14 -6.00 -20.38
CA ILE A 35 7.90 -5.33 -19.09
C ILE A 35 8.78 -5.92 -17.98
N LEU A 36 9.23 -7.17 -18.12
CA LEU A 36 10.19 -7.76 -17.21
C LEU A 36 11.59 -7.16 -17.44
N LEU A 37 12.28 -6.85 -16.34
CA LEU A 37 13.57 -6.18 -16.39
C LEU A 37 14.62 -7.08 -17.06
N SER A 38 14.67 -8.36 -16.70
CA SER A 38 15.66 -9.30 -17.25
C SER A 38 15.48 -9.52 -18.74
N GLU A 39 14.24 -9.65 -19.21
CA GLU A 39 13.91 -9.83 -20.63
C GLU A 39 14.39 -8.65 -21.50
N ARG A 40 14.41 -7.43 -20.94
CA ARG A 40 14.89 -6.24 -21.64
C ARG A 40 16.42 -6.21 -21.79
N PHE A 41 17.16 -6.72 -20.80
CA PHE A 41 18.62 -6.79 -20.87
C PHE A 41 19.11 -8.02 -21.62
N PHE A 42 18.40 -9.15 -21.46
CA PHE A 42 18.74 -10.45 -22.02
C PHE A 42 17.46 -11.14 -22.51
N PRO A 43 17.21 -11.19 -23.83
CA PRO A 43 16.04 -11.87 -24.38
C PRO A 43 15.95 -13.34 -23.89
N GLY A 44 14.76 -13.77 -23.49
CA GLY A 44 14.47 -15.08 -22.91
C GLY A 44 14.65 -15.19 -21.39
N TYR A 45 15.36 -14.26 -20.73
CA TYR A 45 15.59 -14.31 -19.29
C TYR A 45 14.38 -13.90 -18.45
N GLY A 46 13.30 -13.42 -19.06
CA GLY A 46 12.04 -13.12 -18.39
C GLY A 46 11.46 -14.33 -17.68
N TRP A 47 11.51 -15.52 -18.30
CA TRP A 47 11.01 -16.76 -17.69
C TRP A 47 11.79 -17.17 -16.43
N ILE A 48 13.11 -16.95 -16.43
CA ILE A 48 13.96 -17.17 -15.26
C ILE A 48 13.58 -16.19 -14.14
N GLN A 49 13.38 -14.91 -14.47
CA GLN A 49 12.89 -13.91 -13.51
C GLN A 49 11.52 -14.30 -12.94
N ILE A 50 10.58 -14.79 -13.76
CA ILE A 50 9.27 -15.26 -13.31
C ILE A 50 9.42 -16.39 -12.30
N ALA A 51 10.25 -17.41 -12.60
CA ALA A 51 10.44 -18.56 -11.73
C ALA A 51 11.00 -18.14 -10.34
N ILE A 52 12.08 -17.36 -10.33
CA ILE A 52 12.73 -16.87 -9.10
C ILE A 52 11.75 -16.02 -8.28
N MET A 53 11.08 -15.06 -8.91
CA MET A 53 10.22 -14.13 -8.21
C MET A 53 8.93 -14.77 -7.71
N SER A 54 8.42 -15.80 -8.39
CA SER A 54 7.28 -16.58 -7.93
C SER A 54 7.62 -17.39 -6.67
N ILE A 55 8.80 -17.99 -6.60
CA ILE A 55 9.30 -18.66 -5.38
C ILE A 55 9.42 -17.67 -4.23
N LEU A 56 9.94 -16.47 -4.49
CA LEU A 56 10.00 -15.39 -3.50
C LEU A 56 8.59 -15.02 -2.99
N ALA A 57 7.57 -15.00 -3.85
CA ALA A 57 6.18 -14.76 -3.45
C ALA A 57 5.70 -15.79 -2.41
N GLY A 58 5.96 -17.08 -2.65
CA GLY A 58 5.65 -18.15 -1.71
C GLY A 58 6.35 -17.96 -0.37
N PHE A 59 7.63 -17.60 -0.39
CA PHE A 59 8.41 -17.37 0.82
C PHE A 59 7.89 -16.18 1.64
N ILE A 60 7.55 -15.07 0.98
CA ILE A 60 6.93 -13.89 1.60
C ILE A 60 5.59 -14.29 2.22
N ALA A 61 4.73 -15.01 1.50
CA ALA A 61 3.40 -15.40 1.95
C ALA A 61 3.46 -16.26 3.24
N VAL A 62 4.33 -17.27 3.28
CA VAL A 62 4.50 -18.12 4.48
C VAL A 62 5.00 -17.31 5.69
N ASN A 63 5.94 -16.39 5.46
CA ASN A 63 6.47 -15.58 6.54
C ASN A 63 5.48 -14.51 7.04
N MET A 64 4.66 -13.95 6.16
CA MET A 64 3.57 -13.03 6.53
C MET A 64 2.40 -13.76 7.22
N LEU A 65 2.19 -15.05 6.93
CA LEU A 65 1.22 -15.89 7.63
C LEU A 65 1.60 -16.09 9.11
N ASN A 66 2.90 -16.14 9.40
CA ASN A 66 3.37 -16.19 10.78
C ASN A 66 3.11 -14.87 11.51
N ILE A 67 2.27 -14.93 12.55
CA ILE A 67 1.80 -13.77 13.33
C ILE A 67 2.94 -13.02 14.00
N ASN A 68 4.01 -13.71 14.40
CA ASN A 68 5.15 -13.07 15.07
C ASN A 68 6.03 -12.30 14.07
N LYS A 69 6.02 -12.73 12.81
CA LYS A 69 6.87 -12.21 11.73
C LYS A 69 6.14 -11.22 10.80
N ILE A 70 4.80 -11.16 10.83
CA ILE A 70 3.98 -10.34 9.91
C ILE A 70 4.45 -8.88 9.79
N SER A 71 4.64 -8.18 10.91
CA SER A 71 5.03 -6.76 10.88
C SER A 71 6.43 -6.54 10.30
N ARG A 72 7.35 -7.48 10.57
CA ARG A 72 8.73 -7.44 10.07
C ARG A 72 8.75 -7.67 8.56
N TRP A 73 8.12 -8.73 8.09
CA TRP A 73 8.08 -9.06 6.66
C TRP A 73 7.32 -8.03 5.85
N ARG A 74 6.16 -7.58 6.33
CA ARG A 74 5.42 -6.48 5.71
C ARG A 74 6.28 -5.21 5.57
N THR A 75 6.96 -4.81 6.64
CA THR A 75 7.81 -3.61 6.59
C THR A 75 9.00 -3.81 5.65
N ALA A 76 9.62 -4.99 5.67
CA ALA A 76 10.76 -5.31 4.82
C ALA A 76 10.39 -5.31 3.34
N THR A 77 9.36 -6.06 2.93
CA THR A 77 8.91 -6.12 1.54
C THR A 77 8.49 -4.74 1.04
N TRP A 78 7.73 -4.00 1.85
CA TRP A 78 7.28 -2.66 1.53
C TRP A 78 8.43 -1.64 1.38
N THR A 79 9.46 -1.76 2.22
CA THR A 79 10.69 -0.95 2.12
C THR A 79 11.48 -1.30 0.87
N ILE A 80 11.66 -2.61 0.59
CA ILE A 80 12.33 -3.07 -0.63
C ILE A 80 11.64 -2.51 -1.87
N PHE A 81 10.31 -2.57 -1.94
CA PHE A 81 9.57 -1.99 -3.06
C PHE A 81 9.82 -0.50 -3.21
N SER A 82 9.80 0.24 -2.09
CA SER A 82 10.05 1.69 -2.11
C SER A 82 11.48 2.00 -2.57
N LEU A 83 12.47 1.25 -2.10
CA LEU A 83 13.87 1.41 -2.50
C LEU A 83 14.08 1.10 -3.97
N VAL A 84 13.53 -0.02 -4.48
CA VAL A 84 13.61 -0.37 -5.90
C VAL A 84 12.99 0.73 -6.76
N PHE A 85 11.79 1.18 -6.40
CA PHE A 85 11.08 2.23 -7.11
C PHE A 85 11.86 3.55 -7.20
N PHE A 86 12.36 4.05 -6.06
CA PHE A 86 13.13 5.31 -6.05
C PHE A 86 14.54 5.16 -6.63
N SER A 87 15.14 3.97 -6.59
CA SER A 87 16.41 3.70 -7.27
C SER A 87 16.23 3.73 -8.78
N GLN A 88 15.14 3.15 -9.30
CA GLN A 88 14.80 3.24 -10.72
C GLN A 88 14.52 4.68 -11.16
N LEU A 89 13.81 5.46 -10.32
CA LEU A 89 13.59 6.89 -10.58
C LEU A 89 14.92 7.64 -10.69
N ALA A 90 15.83 7.43 -9.72
CA ALA A 90 17.11 8.09 -9.68
C ALA A 90 17.98 7.73 -10.90
N LEU A 91 18.03 6.45 -11.28
CA LEU A 91 18.74 6.00 -12.48
C LEU A 91 18.13 6.58 -13.76
N GLY A 92 16.80 6.64 -13.85
CA GLY A 92 16.11 7.27 -14.98
C GLY A 92 16.43 8.77 -15.09
N LEU A 93 16.47 9.49 -13.97
CA LEU A 93 16.86 10.90 -13.92
C LEU A 93 18.33 11.15 -14.27
N LEU A 94 19.21 10.18 -14.04
CA LEU A 94 20.63 10.24 -14.41
C LEU A 94 20.88 9.91 -15.90
N GLY A 95 19.82 9.73 -16.71
CA GLY A 95 19.93 9.49 -18.15
C GLY A 95 19.88 8.02 -18.56
N TYR A 96 19.68 7.08 -17.63
CA TYR A 96 19.47 5.67 -17.96
C TYR A 96 18.00 5.42 -18.32
N GLU A 97 17.57 5.91 -19.49
CA GLU A 97 16.18 5.83 -19.97
C GLU A 97 15.63 4.40 -20.08
N LYS A 98 16.50 3.37 -20.10
CA LYS A 98 16.11 1.96 -19.98
C LYS A 98 15.39 1.61 -18.67
N PHE A 99 15.45 2.47 -17.65
CA PHE A 99 14.67 2.32 -16.41
C PHE A 99 13.35 3.12 -16.43
N LEU A 100 13.17 3.99 -17.43
CA LEU A 100 11.93 4.71 -17.66
C LEU A 100 11.01 3.93 -18.63
N MET A 101 9.70 4.06 -18.43
CA MET A 101 8.65 3.36 -19.16
C MET A 101 8.28 4.08 -20.45
N THR A 102 8.34 5.41 -20.47
CA THR A 102 7.92 6.26 -21.59
C THR A 102 9.04 7.14 -22.16
N GLY A 103 10.26 7.08 -21.59
CA GLY A 103 11.35 8.00 -21.92
C GLY A 103 11.12 9.45 -21.48
N LYS A 104 9.99 9.75 -20.81
CA LYS A 104 9.66 11.09 -20.30
C LYS A 104 9.52 11.04 -18.78
N LEU A 105 10.00 12.10 -18.11
CA LEU A 105 9.92 12.21 -16.67
C LEU A 105 8.47 12.42 -16.21
N HIS A 106 7.92 11.42 -15.52
CA HIS A 106 6.65 11.54 -14.80
C HIS A 106 6.94 11.61 -13.29
N LEU A 107 6.50 12.67 -12.60
CA LEU A 107 6.66 12.78 -11.15
C LEU A 107 5.83 11.69 -10.44
N PRO A 108 6.46 10.75 -9.73
CA PRO A 108 5.74 9.64 -9.10
C PRO A 108 5.19 10.07 -7.74
N ILE A 109 4.13 10.88 -7.77
CA ILE A 109 3.40 11.28 -6.58
C ILE A 109 2.03 10.60 -6.65
N PRO A 110 1.66 9.70 -5.71
CA PRO A 110 0.42 8.93 -5.81
C PRO A 110 -0.83 9.81 -5.92
N ALA A 111 -0.82 10.97 -5.25
CA ALA A 111 -1.90 11.95 -5.36
C ALA A 111 -2.00 12.57 -6.76
N VAL A 112 -0.88 12.69 -7.47
CA VAL A 112 -0.81 13.22 -8.84
C VAL A 112 -1.37 12.25 -9.86
N VAL A 113 -1.42 10.94 -9.57
CA VAL A 113 -2.12 9.97 -10.44
C VAL A 113 -3.59 10.33 -10.58
N ILE A 114 -4.25 10.68 -9.48
CA ILE A 114 -5.64 11.14 -9.50
C ILE A 114 -5.73 12.56 -10.04
N ALA A 115 -4.83 13.46 -9.63
CA ALA A 115 -4.85 14.83 -10.12
C ALA A 115 -4.71 14.92 -11.64
N GLY A 116 -3.81 14.13 -12.24
CA GLY A 116 -3.60 14.10 -13.68
C GLY A 116 -4.82 13.58 -14.44
N ALA A 117 -5.47 12.52 -13.94
CA ALA A 117 -6.71 11.99 -14.51
C ALA A 117 -7.86 13.01 -14.43
N VAL A 118 -8.00 13.70 -13.29
CA VAL A 118 -9.02 14.75 -13.10
C VAL A 118 -8.71 15.98 -13.94
N TYR A 119 -7.45 16.40 -14.01
CA TYR A 119 -7.01 17.57 -14.78
C TYR A 119 -7.19 17.36 -16.29
N ARG A 120 -6.91 16.17 -16.80
CA ARG A 120 -7.03 15.84 -18.23
C ARG A 120 -8.40 15.29 -18.63
N PHE A 121 -9.22 14.87 -17.66
CA PHE A 121 -10.44 14.09 -17.88
C PHE A 121 -10.23 12.82 -18.72
N GLU A 122 -9.06 12.19 -18.58
CA GLU A 122 -8.70 10.96 -19.30
C GLU A 122 -8.20 9.90 -18.32
N ILE A 123 -8.65 8.65 -18.51
CA ILE A 123 -8.12 7.49 -17.77
C ILE A 123 -6.96 6.94 -18.59
N GLY A 124 -5.77 7.46 -18.33
CA GLY A 124 -4.54 6.86 -18.84
C GLY A 124 -4.23 5.50 -18.20
N PHE A 125 -3.16 4.85 -18.70
CA PHE A 125 -2.69 3.55 -18.19
C PHE A 125 -2.40 3.55 -16.68
N MET A 126 -1.75 4.61 -16.16
CA MET A 126 -1.37 4.72 -14.74
C MET A 126 -2.58 4.80 -13.78
N PRO A 127 -3.57 5.70 -14.01
CA PRO A 127 -4.83 5.70 -13.24
C PRO A 127 -5.58 4.37 -13.31
N PHE A 128 -5.60 3.69 -14.46
CA PHE A 128 -6.23 2.38 -14.60
C PHE A 128 -5.53 1.30 -13.77
N LEU A 129 -4.20 1.21 -13.85
CA LEU A 129 -3.39 0.29 -13.04
C LEU A 129 -3.60 0.56 -11.54
N PHE A 130 -3.59 1.84 -11.15
CA PHE A 130 -3.85 2.22 -9.77
C PHE A 130 -5.26 1.79 -9.32
N LEU A 131 -6.30 2.08 -10.11
CA LEU A 131 -7.67 1.76 -9.76
C LEU A 131 -7.90 0.25 -9.64
N THR A 132 -7.46 -0.53 -10.63
CA THR A 132 -7.59 -2.00 -10.61
C THR A 132 -6.92 -2.61 -9.37
N THR A 133 -5.75 -2.10 -9.00
CA THR A 133 -4.98 -2.66 -7.88
C THR A 133 -5.54 -2.22 -6.53
N VAL A 134 -6.13 -1.02 -6.45
CA VAL A 134 -6.95 -0.59 -5.31
C VAL A 134 -8.24 -1.38 -5.21
N LEU A 135 -8.88 -1.77 -6.30
CA LEU A 135 -10.06 -2.63 -6.25
C LEU A 135 -9.72 -3.99 -5.62
N ILE A 136 -8.58 -4.58 -6.01
CA ILE A 136 -8.14 -5.88 -5.51
C ILE A 136 -7.64 -5.79 -4.06
N THR A 137 -6.72 -4.86 -3.77
CA THR A 137 -6.04 -4.77 -2.46
C THR A 137 -6.76 -3.89 -1.45
N GLY A 138 -7.60 -2.97 -1.91
CA GLY A 138 -8.34 -2.02 -1.09
C GLY A 138 -7.42 -1.07 -0.31
N PRO A 139 -7.77 -0.77 0.95
CA PRO A 139 -6.93 0.03 1.85
C PRO A 139 -5.53 -0.54 2.09
N ALA A 140 -5.30 -1.82 1.77
CA ALA A 140 -4.00 -2.46 1.97
C ALA A 140 -2.90 -1.86 1.10
N TRP A 141 -3.25 -1.26 -0.06
CA TRP A 141 -2.31 -0.58 -0.94
C TRP A 141 -1.41 0.40 -0.17
N CYS A 142 -2.00 1.19 0.75
CA CYS A 142 -1.32 2.14 1.61
C CYS A 142 -0.30 1.55 2.60
N SER A 143 -0.30 0.22 2.81
CA SER A 143 0.54 -0.46 3.80
C SER A 143 1.40 -1.59 3.24
N GLN A 144 1.33 -1.77 1.91
CA GLN A 144 1.96 -2.86 1.16
C GLN A 144 2.64 -2.37 -0.14
N LEU A 145 2.05 -1.40 -0.84
CA LEU A 145 2.45 -1.00 -2.21
C LEU A 145 2.71 0.51 -2.35
N CYS A 146 2.36 1.34 -1.37
CA CYS A 146 2.60 2.79 -1.43
C CYS A 146 4.05 3.13 -1.04
N TYR A 147 4.88 3.59 -1.97
CA TYR A 147 6.29 3.90 -1.69
C TYR A 147 6.49 5.00 -0.63
N PHE A 148 5.67 6.05 -0.59
CA PHE A 148 5.72 7.07 0.47
C PHE A 148 5.34 6.52 1.84
N GLY A 149 4.35 5.62 1.91
CA GLY A 149 3.89 5.09 3.18
C GLY A 149 4.97 4.26 3.87
N SER A 150 5.88 3.63 3.13
CA SER A 150 6.96 2.85 3.75
C SER A 150 7.87 3.74 4.58
N PHE A 151 8.31 4.86 4.02
CA PHE A 151 9.11 5.86 4.73
C PHE A 151 8.35 6.43 5.93
N ASP A 152 7.07 6.79 5.78
CA ASP A 152 6.22 7.26 6.88
C ASP A 152 6.11 6.21 8.01
N ASN A 153 5.99 4.92 7.68
CA ASN A 153 6.00 3.84 8.68
C ASN A 153 7.36 3.69 9.37
N LEU A 154 8.48 3.82 8.65
CA LEU A 154 9.82 3.73 9.22
C LEU A 154 10.10 4.90 10.16
N THR A 155 9.86 6.12 9.71
CA THR A 155 10.12 7.33 10.52
C THR A 155 9.21 7.39 11.74
N SER A 156 7.97 6.86 11.66
CA SER A 156 7.05 6.77 12.81
C SER A 156 7.54 5.85 13.94
N ARG A 157 8.62 5.09 13.74
CA ARG A 157 9.22 4.20 14.75
C ARG A 157 10.36 4.84 15.52
N ILE A 158 10.91 5.97 15.03
CA ILE A 158 12.15 6.58 15.57
C ILE A 158 11.93 7.14 16.98
N LYS A 159 11.04 8.12 17.16
CA LYS A 159 10.74 8.69 18.48
C LYS A 159 9.38 8.20 18.97
N LYS A 160 9.34 7.75 20.23
CA LYS A 160 8.10 7.33 20.90
C LYS A 160 7.56 8.48 21.75
N ASN A 161 7.18 9.60 21.14
CA ASN A 161 6.46 10.60 21.91
C ASN A 161 5.00 10.17 22.08
N LYS A 162 4.40 10.45 23.23
CA LYS A 162 3.03 10.00 23.58
C LYS A 162 1.94 10.97 23.12
N LYS A 163 2.28 12.09 22.47
CA LYS A 163 1.29 13.10 22.03
C LYS A 163 0.33 12.46 21.02
N ARG A 164 -0.92 12.29 21.44
CA ARG A 164 -2.01 11.77 20.60
C ARG A 164 -2.77 12.95 20.02
N PHE A 165 -2.34 13.45 18.87
CA PHE A 165 -3.19 14.32 18.07
C PHE A 165 -4.12 13.43 17.24
N ARG A 166 -5.43 13.50 17.45
CA ARG A 166 -6.45 12.88 16.59
C ARG A 166 -7.62 13.87 16.48
N PRO A 167 -7.98 14.34 15.27
CA PRO A 167 -9.15 15.18 15.11
C PRO A 167 -10.42 14.38 15.47
N PRO A 168 -11.51 15.04 15.93
CA PRO A 168 -12.71 14.36 16.42
C PRO A 168 -13.32 13.39 15.41
N ASN A 169 -13.30 13.74 14.12
CA ASN A 169 -13.83 12.90 13.05
C ASN A 169 -12.86 12.80 11.87
N LEU A 170 -11.97 11.81 11.94
CA LEU A 170 -10.93 11.58 10.94
C LEU A 170 -11.47 11.23 9.54
N LYS A 171 -12.70 10.71 9.44
CA LYS A 171 -13.37 10.47 8.15
C LYS A 171 -13.74 11.80 7.48
N ILE A 172 -14.34 12.74 8.22
CA ILE A 172 -14.70 14.07 7.70
C ILE A 172 -13.43 14.81 7.29
N TYR A 173 -12.42 14.84 8.17
CA TYR A 173 -11.14 15.47 7.86
C TYR A 173 -10.54 14.97 6.54
N ARG A 174 -10.43 13.64 6.36
CA ARG A 174 -9.89 13.07 5.12
C ARG A 174 -10.78 13.36 3.90
N SER A 175 -12.10 13.38 4.07
CA SER A 175 -13.02 13.68 2.97
C SER A 175 -12.88 15.14 2.53
N LEU A 176 -12.81 16.07 3.48
CA LEU A 176 -12.56 17.48 3.21
C LEU A 176 -11.20 17.70 2.53
N ALA A 177 -10.13 17.05 3.02
CA ALA A 177 -8.82 17.14 2.39
C ALA A 177 -8.83 16.67 0.93
N LEU A 178 -9.54 15.57 0.63
CA LEU A 178 -9.71 15.10 -0.75
C LEU A 178 -10.55 16.08 -1.58
N THR A 179 -11.67 16.58 -1.06
CA THR A 179 -12.53 17.55 -1.75
C THR A 179 -11.78 18.84 -2.07
N ILE A 180 -11.05 19.40 -1.10
CA ILE A 180 -10.21 20.59 -1.30
C ILE A 180 -9.15 20.32 -2.36
N PHE A 181 -8.47 19.17 -2.31
CA PHE A 181 -7.48 18.79 -3.31
C PHE A 181 -8.07 18.74 -4.73
N ILE A 182 -9.25 18.12 -4.90
CA ILE A 182 -9.94 18.08 -6.20
C ILE A 182 -10.34 19.48 -6.67
N ILE A 183 -10.90 20.31 -5.78
CA ILE A 183 -11.27 21.70 -6.11
C ILE A 183 -10.05 22.50 -6.56
N ILE A 184 -8.93 22.41 -5.85
CA ILE A 184 -7.68 23.06 -6.25
C ILE A 184 -7.26 22.62 -7.66
N VAL A 185 -7.26 21.31 -7.93
CA VAL A 185 -6.91 20.78 -9.26
C VAL A 185 -7.86 21.31 -10.35
N LEU A 186 -9.16 21.41 -10.08
CA LEU A 186 -10.14 21.95 -11.02
C LEU A 186 -9.96 23.47 -11.24
N ILE A 187 -9.62 24.23 -10.19
CA ILE A 187 -9.33 25.67 -10.30
C ILE A 187 -8.08 25.88 -11.15
N LEU A 188 -7.00 25.12 -10.91
CA LEU A 188 -5.77 25.20 -11.70
C LEU A 188 -6.04 24.94 -13.19
N ARG A 189 -6.94 24.00 -13.49
CA ARG A 189 -7.39 23.72 -14.85
C ARG A 189 -8.20 24.88 -15.43
N PHE A 190 -9.12 25.46 -14.67
CA PHE A 190 -9.97 26.55 -15.13
C PHE A 190 -9.17 27.82 -15.45
N ILE A 191 -8.12 28.11 -14.68
CA ILE A 191 -7.20 29.24 -14.91
C ILE A 191 -6.26 28.95 -16.11
N ASN A 192 -6.32 27.74 -16.68
CA ASN A 192 -5.50 27.30 -17.80
C ASN A 192 -3.99 27.49 -17.55
N LEU A 193 -3.56 27.16 -16.32
CA LEU A 193 -2.16 27.29 -15.91
C LEU A 193 -1.26 26.47 -16.83
N SER A 194 -0.07 27.00 -17.14
CA SER A 194 0.93 26.26 -17.92
C SER A 194 1.29 24.93 -17.24
N LEU A 195 1.64 23.94 -18.06
CA LEU A 195 2.00 22.60 -17.57
C LEU A 195 3.20 22.67 -16.60
N GLU A 196 4.15 23.55 -16.86
CA GLU A 196 5.33 23.78 -16.01
C GLU A 196 4.93 24.21 -14.60
N ASN A 197 4.07 25.23 -14.48
CA ASN A 197 3.60 25.72 -13.19
C ASN A 197 2.81 24.64 -12.43
N THR A 198 1.99 23.87 -13.14
CA THR A 198 1.23 22.76 -12.54
C THR A 198 2.16 21.66 -11.99
N VAL A 199 3.24 21.34 -12.72
CA VAL A 199 4.27 20.39 -12.29
C VAL A 199 5.03 20.91 -11.07
N ILE A 200 5.37 22.20 -11.03
CA ILE A 200 6.03 22.84 -9.89
C ILE A 200 5.14 22.76 -8.64
N ILE A 201 3.86 23.12 -8.74
CA ILE A 201 2.91 23.06 -7.62
C ILE A 201 2.79 21.62 -7.10
N ALA A 202 2.67 20.63 -8.00
CA ALA A 202 2.64 19.22 -7.64
C ALA A 202 3.94 18.77 -6.95
N GLY A 203 5.09 19.25 -7.44
CA GLY A 203 6.41 19.02 -6.84
C GLY A 203 6.50 19.58 -5.42
N VAL A 204 6.09 20.83 -5.21
CA VAL A 204 6.03 21.47 -3.88
C VAL A 204 5.14 20.68 -2.94
N PHE A 205 3.95 20.26 -3.38
CA PHE A 205 3.06 19.40 -2.59
C PHE A 205 3.73 18.07 -2.18
N GLY A 206 4.46 17.43 -3.10
CA GLY A 206 5.24 16.23 -2.81
C GLY A 206 6.36 16.46 -1.80
N ILE A 207 7.12 17.54 -1.96
CA ILE A 207 8.22 17.94 -1.06
C ILE A 207 7.69 18.22 0.34
N LEU A 208 6.60 18.98 0.48
CA LEU A 208 5.96 19.22 1.78
C LEU A 208 5.53 17.90 2.44
N GLY A 209 5.02 16.94 1.67
CA GLY A 209 4.71 15.61 2.17
C GLY A 209 5.94 14.86 2.70
N LEU A 210 7.08 14.95 1.99
CA LEU A 210 8.36 14.40 2.45
C LEU A 210 8.86 15.08 3.72
N LEU A 211 8.76 16.41 3.82
CA LEU A 211 9.11 17.16 5.02
C LEU A 211 8.27 16.71 6.22
N ILE A 212 6.97 16.44 6.03
CA ILE A 212 6.13 15.86 7.09
C ILE A 212 6.64 14.48 7.52
N ILE A 213 7.00 13.60 6.58
CA ILE A 213 7.54 12.26 6.87
C ILE A 213 8.85 12.35 7.66
N LEU A 214 9.73 13.29 7.34
CA LEU A 214 11.05 13.44 7.95
C LEU A 214 10.99 14.16 9.30
N PHE A 215 10.24 15.25 9.40
CA PHE A 215 10.30 16.18 10.54
C PHE A 215 9.10 16.13 11.46
N VAL A 216 7.94 15.61 11.04
CA VAL A 216 6.71 15.62 11.89
C VAL A 216 6.36 14.20 12.34
N THR A 217 6.37 13.24 11.42
CA THR A 217 6.03 11.84 11.69
C THR A 217 6.84 11.22 12.84
N PRO A 218 8.18 11.41 12.96
CA PRO A 218 8.93 10.87 14.09
C PRO A 218 8.42 11.37 15.43
N PHE A 219 8.07 12.65 15.55
CA PHE A 219 7.65 13.24 16.81
C PHE A 219 6.25 12.79 17.23
N ILE A 220 5.34 12.54 16.28
CA ILE A 220 4.00 12.05 16.57
C ILE A 220 3.99 10.53 16.79
N GLY A 221 4.89 9.79 16.13
CA GLY A 221 4.97 8.32 16.24
C GLY A 221 3.80 7.59 15.55
N LYS A 222 3.04 8.28 14.71
CA LYS A 222 1.98 7.75 13.83
C LYS A 222 2.30 8.16 12.39
N MET A 223 1.70 7.49 11.42
CA MET A 223 1.93 7.76 10.00
C MET A 223 1.22 9.06 9.56
N THR A 224 1.77 10.19 10.01
CA THR A 224 1.15 11.52 9.93
C THR A 224 0.90 11.93 8.48
N HIS A 225 1.86 11.70 7.59
CA HIS A 225 1.69 11.99 6.17
C HIS A 225 0.52 11.20 5.58
N CYS A 226 0.47 9.88 5.81
CA CYS A 226 -0.62 9.04 5.31
C CYS A 226 -1.97 9.32 5.99
N ILE A 227 -1.98 9.87 7.21
CA ILE A 227 -3.21 10.18 7.93
C ILE A 227 -3.80 11.53 7.55
N TYR A 228 -2.96 12.56 7.47
CA TYR A 228 -3.40 13.95 7.42
C TYR A 228 -3.05 14.66 6.11
N TRP A 229 -1.89 14.37 5.52
CA TRP A 229 -1.42 15.09 4.32
C TRP A 229 -1.93 14.48 3.03
N CYS A 230 -1.87 13.14 2.93
CA CYS A 230 -2.10 12.42 1.68
C CYS A 230 -3.60 12.34 1.34
N PRO A 231 -4.11 13.06 0.30
CA PRO A 231 -5.53 13.04 -0.07
C PRO A 231 -5.96 11.66 -0.58
N LEU A 232 -5.03 10.91 -1.17
CA LEU A 232 -5.25 9.53 -1.62
C LEU A 232 -5.68 8.60 -0.49
N GLY A 233 -5.29 8.90 0.75
CA GLY A 233 -5.70 8.15 1.93
C GLY A 233 -7.22 8.13 2.13
N ALA A 234 -7.96 9.13 1.62
CA ALA A 234 -9.42 9.11 1.65
C ALA A 234 -9.99 8.13 0.63
N VAL A 235 -9.54 8.20 -0.64
CA VAL A 235 -9.95 7.32 -1.74
C VAL A 235 -9.76 5.85 -1.37
N LEU A 236 -8.58 5.53 -0.84
CA LEU A 236 -8.24 4.17 -0.42
C LEU A 236 -9.11 3.69 0.73
N ASN A 237 -9.41 4.53 1.72
CA ASN A 237 -10.32 4.11 2.80
C ASN A 237 -11.76 3.93 2.33
N TYR A 238 -12.22 4.72 1.35
CA TYR A 238 -13.54 4.55 0.74
C TYR A 238 -13.62 3.25 -0.07
N SER A 239 -12.53 2.82 -0.70
CA SER A 239 -12.45 1.52 -1.38
C SER A 239 -12.75 0.33 -0.45
N ARG A 240 -12.65 0.49 0.88
CA ARG A 240 -13.07 -0.51 1.88
C ARG A 240 -14.53 -0.94 1.71
N LYS A 241 -15.41 -0.07 1.19
CA LYS A 241 -16.83 -0.40 1.02
C LYS A 241 -17.04 -1.49 -0.02
N ILE A 242 -16.27 -1.41 -1.12
CA ILE A 242 -16.33 -2.33 -2.26
C ILE A 242 -15.36 -3.51 -2.10
N ASN A 243 -14.28 -3.35 -1.33
CA ASN A 243 -13.32 -4.43 -1.13
C ASN A 243 -13.96 -5.61 -0.36
N PRO A 244 -13.81 -6.85 -0.85
CA PRO A 244 -14.44 -8.01 -0.23
C PRO A 244 -13.75 -8.44 1.07
N PHE A 245 -12.47 -8.08 1.25
CA PHE A 245 -11.75 -8.31 2.49
C PHE A 245 -12.09 -7.23 3.51
N LYS A 246 -12.44 -7.69 4.71
CA LYS A 246 -12.74 -6.82 5.85
C LYS A 246 -11.97 -7.31 7.07
N MET A 247 -11.59 -6.38 7.93
CA MET A 247 -11.11 -6.69 9.28
C MET A 247 -12.19 -6.35 10.30
N TYR A 248 -12.40 -7.24 11.27
CA TYR A 248 -13.38 -7.07 12.34
C TYR A 248 -12.76 -7.42 13.70
N ILE A 249 -13.43 -7.00 14.77
CA ILE A 249 -13.06 -7.29 16.15
C ILE A 249 -14.15 -8.19 16.73
N ASP A 250 -13.75 -9.34 17.25
CA ASP A 250 -14.61 -10.35 17.87
C ASP A 250 -15.10 -9.90 19.25
N LYS A 251 -16.20 -10.48 19.73
CA LYS A 251 -16.80 -10.20 21.05
C LYS A 251 -15.88 -10.55 22.21
N ASN A 252 -14.93 -11.48 22.00
CA ASN A 252 -13.92 -11.89 22.98
C ASN A 252 -12.84 -10.83 23.25
N CYS A 253 -12.99 -9.61 22.69
CA CYS A 253 -12.06 -8.51 22.93
C CYS A 253 -12.20 -7.96 24.36
N ILE A 254 -11.13 -8.09 25.15
CA ILE A 254 -11.07 -7.58 26.54
C ILE A 254 -10.68 -6.10 26.65
N ASN A 255 -10.69 -5.35 25.54
CA ASN A 255 -10.35 -3.91 25.50
C ASN A 255 -9.00 -3.53 26.14
N CYS A 256 -8.00 -4.42 26.08
CA CYS A 256 -6.67 -4.21 26.69
C CYS A 256 -5.80 -3.11 26.04
N MET A 257 -6.28 -2.46 24.98
CA MET A 257 -5.61 -1.35 24.27
C MET A 257 -4.22 -1.62 23.65
N ARG A 258 -3.73 -2.88 23.67
CA ARG A 258 -2.44 -3.25 23.04
C ARG A 258 -2.41 -2.94 21.53
N CYS A 259 -3.52 -3.21 20.85
CA CYS A 259 -3.67 -2.91 19.42
C CYS A 259 -3.64 -1.40 19.11
N THR A 260 -4.18 -0.56 20.01
CA THR A 260 -4.14 0.92 19.91
C THR A 260 -2.71 1.45 19.94
N ALA A 261 -1.88 0.89 20.82
CA ALA A 261 -0.49 1.29 20.97
C ALA A 261 0.32 1.06 19.67
N VAL A 262 0.13 -0.10 19.01
CA VAL A 262 0.86 -0.44 17.79
C VAL A 262 0.24 0.12 16.50
N CYS A 263 -1.06 0.46 16.50
CA CYS A 263 -1.73 0.96 15.30
C CYS A 263 -1.17 2.33 14.87
N LYS A 264 -0.47 2.37 13.75
CA LYS A 264 0.11 3.61 13.20
C LYS A 264 -0.89 4.48 12.44
N TYR A 265 -2.06 3.94 12.11
CA TYR A 265 -3.12 4.63 11.35
C TYR A 265 -4.25 5.21 12.22
N GLN A 266 -4.16 5.11 13.56
CA GLN A 266 -5.23 5.53 14.49
C GLN A 266 -6.59 4.89 14.18
N ALA A 267 -6.59 3.61 13.83
CA ALA A 267 -7.79 2.85 13.45
C ALA A 267 -8.24 1.86 14.52
N MET A 268 -7.57 1.82 15.67
CA MET A 268 -7.84 0.89 16.77
C MET A 268 -8.01 1.67 18.08
N GLU A 269 -8.70 2.81 18.07
CA GLU A 269 -8.92 3.60 19.28
C GLU A 269 -10.03 3.00 20.14
N LYS A 270 -10.15 3.45 21.41
CA LYS A 270 -11.11 2.90 22.37
C LYS A 270 -12.54 2.83 21.81
N THR A 271 -12.97 3.90 21.15
CA THR A 271 -14.30 3.99 20.52
C THR A 271 -14.48 2.99 19.37
N ASP A 272 -13.41 2.67 18.63
CA ASP A 272 -13.42 1.67 17.56
C ASP A 272 -13.52 0.24 18.14
N LEU A 273 -12.81 -0.03 19.25
CA LEU A 273 -12.87 -1.32 19.95
C LEU A 273 -14.25 -1.59 20.55
N LEU A 274 -14.86 -0.58 21.20
CA LEU A 274 -16.21 -0.67 21.76
C LEU A 274 -17.27 -0.92 20.67
N LYS A 275 -17.06 -0.37 19.46
CA LYS A 275 -17.92 -0.62 18.29
C LYS A 275 -17.60 -1.93 17.56
N GLN A 276 -16.65 -2.72 18.06
CA GLN A 276 -16.20 -3.99 17.47
C GLN A 276 -15.77 -3.86 16.00
N LYS A 277 -15.30 -2.67 15.60
CA LYS A 277 -15.01 -2.36 14.20
C LYS A 277 -13.78 -1.46 14.11
N PRO A 278 -12.74 -1.87 13.37
CA PRO A 278 -11.62 -0.99 13.08
C PRO A 278 -12.11 0.30 12.41
N GLY A 279 -11.52 1.42 12.83
CA GLY A 279 -11.84 2.76 12.37
C GLY A 279 -11.65 2.95 10.86
N PHE A 280 -12.09 4.10 10.36
CA PHE A 280 -12.12 4.40 8.92
C PHE A 280 -10.74 4.30 8.25
N THR A 281 -9.67 4.59 8.98
CA THR A 281 -8.29 4.62 8.49
C THR A 281 -7.56 3.28 8.53
N CYS A 282 -8.26 2.18 8.85
CA CYS A 282 -7.65 0.85 8.87
C CYS A 282 -7.22 0.42 7.46
N THR A 283 -5.93 0.12 7.30
CA THR A 283 -5.32 -0.40 6.06
C THR A 283 -5.23 -1.92 6.02
N MET A 284 -5.73 -2.62 7.05
CA MET A 284 -5.65 -4.09 7.15
C MET A 284 -4.21 -4.64 7.18
N CYS A 285 -3.24 -3.85 7.65
CA CYS A 285 -1.82 -4.23 7.70
C CYS A 285 -1.49 -5.40 8.65
N GLY A 286 -2.37 -5.72 9.61
CA GLY A 286 -2.23 -6.87 10.51
C GLY A 286 -1.29 -6.68 11.70
N ASP A 287 -0.66 -5.50 11.89
CA ASP A 287 0.24 -5.25 13.04
C ASP A 287 -0.46 -5.44 14.40
N CYS A 288 -1.76 -5.16 14.47
CA CYS A 288 -2.58 -5.32 15.67
C CYS A 288 -2.84 -6.78 16.04
N ILE A 289 -2.84 -7.71 15.07
CA ILE A 289 -3.09 -9.15 15.29
C ILE A 289 -1.96 -9.77 16.12
N LYS A 290 -0.72 -9.33 15.87
CA LYS A 290 0.47 -9.79 16.60
C LYS A 290 0.35 -9.58 18.10
N VAL A 291 -0.16 -8.43 18.52
CA VAL A 291 -0.20 -8.02 19.93
C VAL A 291 -1.50 -8.37 20.65
N CYS A 292 -2.50 -8.88 19.94
CA CYS A 292 -3.78 -9.26 20.54
C CYS A 292 -3.64 -10.58 21.33
N PRO A 293 -3.90 -10.58 22.65
CA PRO A 293 -3.77 -11.77 23.48
C PRO A 293 -4.93 -12.77 23.29
N THR A 294 -6.13 -12.26 22.97
CA THR A 294 -7.38 -13.03 22.85
C THR A 294 -7.72 -13.42 21.41
N ASP A 295 -6.81 -13.16 20.45
CA ASP A 295 -6.99 -13.41 19.02
C ASP A 295 -8.30 -12.84 18.44
N SER A 296 -8.77 -11.71 18.99
CA SER A 296 -10.06 -11.12 18.63
C SER A 296 -10.03 -10.31 17.33
N ILE A 297 -8.87 -10.06 16.72
CA ILE A 297 -8.78 -9.26 15.49
C ILE A 297 -8.59 -10.20 14.30
N LYS A 298 -9.59 -10.26 13.42
CA LYS A 298 -9.69 -11.28 12.38
C LYS A 298 -10.00 -10.67 11.01
N TYR A 299 -9.60 -11.37 9.95
CA TYR A 299 -10.01 -11.08 8.58
C TYR A 299 -11.32 -11.80 8.27
N LYS A 300 -12.11 -11.23 7.37
CA LYS A 300 -13.36 -11.78 6.84
C LYS A 300 -13.38 -11.59 5.33
N LEU A 301 -13.70 -12.66 4.61
CA LEU A 301 -13.96 -12.68 3.18
C LEU A 301 -15.24 -13.48 2.94
N TRP A 302 -16.35 -12.80 2.59
CA TRP A 302 -17.66 -13.41 2.33
C TRP A 302 -18.03 -14.53 3.33
N ASN A 303 -18.10 -15.78 2.86
CA ASN A 303 -18.47 -16.98 3.61
C ASN A 303 -17.25 -17.84 4.01
N PHE A 304 -16.02 -17.39 3.77
CA PHE A 304 -14.83 -18.11 4.20
C PHE A 304 -14.61 -17.95 5.71
N SER A 305 -14.05 -18.99 6.32
CA SER A 305 -13.57 -18.92 7.71
C SER A 305 -12.54 -17.79 7.85
N SER A 306 -12.39 -17.24 9.06
CA SER A 306 -11.43 -16.17 9.30
C SER A 306 -10.00 -16.60 8.93
N GLU A 307 -9.67 -17.88 9.19
CA GLU A 307 -8.40 -18.50 8.83
C GLU A 307 -8.13 -18.47 7.33
N ASN A 308 -9.08 -19.00 6.54
CA ASN A 308 -8.96 -19.02 5.09
C ASN A 308 -8.99 -17.61 4.51
N SER A 309 -9.81 -16.71 5.06
CA SER A 309 -9.84 -15.29 4.67
C SER A 309 -8.46 -14.65 4.78
N ARG A 310 -7.73 -14.93 5.86
CA ARG A 310 -6.37 -14.41 6.06
C ARG A 310 -5.35 -15.06 5.12
N LYS A 311 -5.43 -16.37 4.91
CA LYS A 311 -4.54 -17.09 3.97
C LYS A 311 -4.68 -16.52 2.55
N ILE A 312 -5.92 -16.41 2.06
CA ILE A 312 -6.23 -15.86 0.74
C ILE A 312 -5.74 -14.41 0.64
N TYR A 313 -6.01 -13.57 1.65
CA TYR A 313 -5.53 -12.19 1.69
C TYR A 313 -4.00 -12.11 1.53
N ILE A 314 -3.26 -12.93 2.28
CA ILE A 314 -1.78 -12.93 2.24
C ILE A 314 -1.26 -13.44 0.90
N ILE A 315 -1.87 -14.49 0.32
CA ILE A 315 -1.52 -15.00 -1.00
C ILE A 315 -1.66 -13.89 -2.06
N ILE A 316 -2.82 -13.23 -2.09
CA ILE A 316 -3.12 -12.17 -3.06
C ILE A 316 -2.14 -10.99 -2.89
N ILE A 317 -1.93 -10.51 -1.66
CA ILE A 317 -1.02 -9.40 -1.39
C ILE A 317 0.42 -9.74 -1.77
N SER A 318 0.88 -10.96 -1.49
CA SER A 318 2.24 -11.39 -1.83
C SER A 318 2.44 -11.51 -3.35
N ALA A 319 1.44 -12.05 -4.05
CA ALA A 319 1.48 -12.14 -5.51
C ALA A 319 1.47 -10.75 -6.17
N ILE A 320 0.57 -9.86 -5.75
CA ILE A 320 0.50 -8.48 -6.26
C ILE A 320 1.79 -7.73 -5.95
N TYR A 321 2.35 -7.88 -4.75
CA TYR A 321 3.63 -7.29 -4.40
C TYR A 321 4.73 -7.69 -5.40
N ILE A 322 4.83 -8.99 -5.72
CA ILE A 322 5.83 -9.48 -6.68
C ILE A 322 5.56 -8.95 -8.09
N VAL A 323 4.30 -8.93 -8.53
CA VAL A 323 3.91 -8.33 -9.80
C VAL A 323 4.37 -6.88 -9.87
N PHE A 324 4.06 -6.09 -8.85
CA PHE A 324 4.48 -4.69 -8.75
C PHE A 324 5.99 -4.53 -8.67
N LEU A 325 6.70 -5.34 -7.90
CA LEU A 325 8.15 -5.22 -7.78
C LEU A 325 8.87 -5.45 -9.12
N ASN A 326 8.29 -6.27 -10.00
CA ASN A 326 8.86 -6.58 -11.31
C ASN A 326 8.32 -5.71 -12.44
N MET A 327 7.11 -5.15 -12.29
CA MET A 327 6.45 -4.33 -13.32
C MET A 327 6.48 -2.83 -13.02
N ALA A 328 6.69 -2.40 -11.76
CA ALA A 328 6.73 -1.00 -11.39
C ALA A 328 7.97 -0.36 -12.02
N ARG A 329 7.72 0.25 -13.18
CA ARG A 329 8.61 1.16 -13.91
C ARG A 329 7.99 2.57 -13.78
N ILE A 330 8.81 3.61 -13.99
CA ILE A 330 8.37 5.02 -13.98
C ILE A 330 8.22 5.51 -15.39
#